data_AF-A0A660TDJ3-F1
#
_entry.id   AF-A0A660TDJ3-F1
#
_cell.length_a   1.000
_cell.length_b   1.000
_cell.length_c   1.000
_cell.angle_alpha   90.00
_cell.angle_beta   90.00
_cell.angle_gamma   90.00
#
_symmetry.space_group_name_H-M   'P 1'
#
loop_
_entity.id
_entity.type
_entity.pdbx_description
1 polymer ?
#
loop_
_entity_poly.entity_id
_entity_poly.type
_entity_poly.pdbx_seq_one_letter_code
_entity_poly.pdbx_strand_id
1 'polypeptide(L)'
;MKKLIPVLLAILIISCTSTGKVVSNNDNSPIPLDPAVEHGILENGLEYFIRPNSKPENRIVLRLVVNAGSIQEDNDQLGLAHLIEHMA
;
A
#
# COMPACT_ATOMS: atom_id res chain seq x y z
N MET A 1 -37.61 -31.58 38.95
CA MET A 1 -37.69 -30.73 37.74
C MET A 1 -37.50 -29.23 38.02
N LYS A 2 -37.93 -28.67 39.16
CA LYS A 2 -37.84 -27.23 39.48
C LYS A 2 -36.40 -26.68 39.66
N LYS A 3 -35.41 -27.52 39.98
CA LYS A 3 -33.99 -27.14 40.10
C LYS A 3 -33.16 -27.37 38.82
N LEU A 4 -33.73 -28.01 37.79
CA LEU A 4 -33.04 -28.23 36.51
C LEU A 4 -33.08 -27.00 35.60
N ILE A 5 -34.19 -26.25 35.62
CA ILE A 5 -34.40 -25.04 34.83
C ILE A 5 -33.37 -23.92 35.14
N PRO A 6 -33.07 -23.57 36.42
CA PRO A 6 -32.07 -22.53 36.69
C PRO A 6 -30.65 -22.96 36.33
N VAL A 7 -30.35 -24.27 36.38
CA VAL A 7 -29.03 -24.81 36.00
C VAL A 7 -28.85 -24.75 34.48
N LEU A 8 -29.89 -25.09 33.71
CA LEU A 8 -29.84 -24.98 32.25
C LEU A 8 -29.73 -23.53 31.78
N LEU A 9 -30.39 -22.60 32.48
CA LEU A 9 -30.33 -21.16 32.18
C LEU A 9 -28.97 -20.56 32.53
N ALA A 10 -28.34 -21.00 33.63
CA ALA A 10 -27.00 -20.57 34.01
C ALA A 10 -25.94 -21.03 32.99
N ILE A 11 -26.05 -22.25 32.47
CA ILE A 11 -25.15 -22.77 31.42
C ILE A 11 -25.30 -21.99 30.11
N LEU A 12 -26.53 -21.61 29.75
CA LEU A 12 -26.81 -20.80 28.56
C LEU A 12 -26.20 -19.39 28.65
N ILE A 13 -26.21 -18.79 29.85
CA ILE A 13 -25.63 -17.47 30.10
C ILE A 13 -24.09 -17.52 30.06
N ILE A 14 -23.48 -18.61 30.52
CA ILE A 14 -22.02 -18.80 30.48
C ILE A 14 -21.51 -18.94 29.03
N SER A 15 -22.22 -19.69 28.17
CA SER A 15 -21.86 -19.85 26.75
C SER A 15 -21.99 -18.57 25.92
N CYS A 16 -22.68 -17.54 26.40
CA CYS A 16 -22.84 -16.27 25.69
C CYS A 16 -21.70 -15.26 25.98
N THR A 17 -20.71 -15.64 26.79
CA THR A 17 -19.57 -14.76 27.16
C THR A 17 -18.29 -15.06 26.37
N SER A 18 -18.41 -15.55 25.13
CA SER A 18 -17.31 -15.49 24.15
C SER A 18 -17.03 -14.02 23.83
N THR A 19 -16.18 -13.40 24.65
CA THR A 19 -15.53 -12.13 24.35
C THR A 19 -14.64 -12.35 23.14
N GLY A 20 -15.23 -12.21 21.95
CA GLY A 20 -14.47 -12.06 20.72
C GLY A 20 -13.55 -10.87 20.91
N LYS A 21 -12.24 -11.12 21.02
CA LYS A 21 -11.24 -10.06 20.92
C LYS A 21 -11.37 -9.52 19.50
N VAL A 22 -12.05 -8.38 19.36
CA VAL A 22 -11.97 -7.57 18.15
C VAL A 22 -10.52 -7.12 18.06
N VAL A 23 -9.74 -7.77 17.19
CA VAL A 23 -8.40 -7.31 16.84
C VAL A 23 -8.59 -6.02 16.06
N SER A 24 -8.55 -4.90 16.76
CA SER A 24 -8.46 -3.59 16.13
C SER A 24 -7.04 -3.48 15.58
N ASN A 25 -6.87 -3.81 14.29
CA ASN A 25 -5.64 -3.58 13.55
C ASN A 25 -5.46 -2.07 13.35
N ASN A 26 -5.12 -1.34 14.42
CA ASN A 26 -4.62 0.03 14.36
C ASN A 26 -3.11 0.00 14.07
N ASP A 27 -2.69 -0.88 13.17
CA ASP A 27 -1.30 -0.98 12.78
C ASP A 27 -1.09 0.04 11.67
N ASN A 28 -0.57 1.21 12.04
CA ASN A 28 -0.17 2.26 11.09
C ASN A 28 1.16 1.91 10.39
N SER A 29 1.49 0.62 10.35
CA SER A 29 2.63 0.07 9.64
C SER A 29 2.44 0.33 8.14
N PRO A 30 3.49 0.78 7.43
CA PRO A 30 3.41 0.96 5.99
C PRO A 30 3.05 -0.36 5.31
N ILE A 31 2.19 -0.28 4.30
CA ILE A 31 1.88 -1.44 3.46
C ILE A 31 3.19 -1.88 2.81
N PRO A 32 3.58 -3.16 2.95
CA PRO A 32 4.82 -3.64 2.35
C PRO A 32 4.76 -3.58 0.83
N LEU A 33 5.91 -3.40 0.20
CA LEU A 33 6.04 -3.50 -1.25
C LEU A 33 5.77 -4.94 -1.72
N ASP A 34 5.30 -5.09 -2.96
CA ASP A 34 5.20 -6.41 -3.61
C ASP A 34 6.60 -7.08 -3.60
N PRO A 35 6.75 -8.29 -3.02
CA PRO A 35 8.04 -8.98 -2.95
C PRO A 35 8.69 -9.26 -4.31
N ALA A 36 7.91 -9.23 -5.40
CA ALA A 36 8.43 -9.36 -6.76
C ALA A 36 9.10 -8.08 -7.28
N VAL A 37 9.01 -6.96 -6.56
CA VAL A 37 9.65 -5.69 -6.93
C VAL A 37 10.97 -5.57 -6.20
N GLU A 38 12.05 -5.49 -6.97
CA GLU A 38 13.36 -5.09 -6.48
C GLU A 38 13.42 -3.56 -6.42
N HIS A 39 13.82 -3.03 -5.27
CA HIS A 39 13.84 -1.60 -4.98
C HIS A 39 15.17 -1.21 -4.34
N GLY A 40 15.65 -0.01 -4.65
CA GLY A 40 16.86 0.55 -4.04
C GLY A 40 17.11 2.00 -4.43
N ILE A 41 18.16 2.57 -3.84
CA ILE A 41 18.63 3.93 -4.10
C ILE A 41 20.13 3.83 -4.43
N LEU A 42 20.53 4.38 -5.57
CA LEU A 42 21.94 4.45 -5.98
C LEU A 42 22.71 5.50 -5.17
N GLU A 43 24.05 5.47 -5.22
CA GLU A 43 24.90 6.44 -4.50
C GLU A 43 24.62 7.90 -4.88
N ASN A 44 24.13 8.15 -6.10
CA ASN A 44 23.77 9.49 -6.58
C ASN A 44 22.34 9.92 -6.17
N GLY A 45 21.62 9.10 -5.42
CA GLY A 45 20.25 9.37 -4.95
C GLY A 45 19.14 8.95 -5.92
N LEU A 46 19.45 8.37 -7.08
CA LEU A 46 18.41 7.85 -7.98
C LEU A 46 17.74 6.62 -7.38
N GLU A 47 16.44 6.71 -7.15
CA GLU A 47 15.60 5.61 -6.72
C GLU A 47 15.15 4.77 -7.92
N TYR A 48 15.18 3.45 -7.79
CA TYR A 48 14.76 2.52 -8.84
C TYR A 48 13.81 1.45 -8.32
N PHE A 49 12.93 1.00 -9.23
CA PHE A 49 12.01 -0.10 -9.03
C PHE A 49 12.09 -1.02 -10.25
N ILE A 50 12.41 -2.28 -10.05
CA ILE A 50 12.51 -3.29 -11.10
C ILE A 50 11.52 -4.40 -10.79
N ARG A 51 10.68 -4.73 -11.77
CA ARG A 51 9.73 -5.84 -11.65
C ARG A 51 9.84 -6.73 -12.89
N PRO A 52 10.14 -8.03 -12.72
CA PRO A 52 10.17 -8.96 -13.83
C PRO A 52 8.76 -9.14 -14.40
N ASN A 53 8.65 -9.09 -15.72
CA ASN A 53 7.40 -9.31 -16.43
C ASN A 53 7.67 -10.16 -17.66
N SER A 54 7.02 -11.32 -17.75
CA SER A 54 7.25 -12.29 -18.84
C SER A 54 6.43 -12.01 -20.09
N LYS A 55 5.42 -11.14 -20.02
CA LYS A 55 4.49 -10.88 -21.14
C LYS A 55 4.25 -9.39 -21.38
N PRO A 56 4.38 -8.91 -22.62
CA PRO A 56 4.83 -9.62 -23.82
C PRO A 56 6.30 -10.05 -23.71
N GLU A 57 6.65 -11.17 -24.34
CA GLU A 57 8.02 -11.69 -24.36
C GLU A 57 8.96 -10.74 -25.10
N ASN A 58 10.26 -10.78 -24.76
CA ASN A 58 11.33 -10.01 -25.41
C ASN A 58 11.10 -8.48 -25.39
N ARG A 59 10.46 -7.97 -24.33
CA ARG A 59 10.10 -6.56 -24.20
C ARG A 59 10.47 -6.07 -22.81
N ILE A 60 10.94 -4.83 -22.75
CA ILE A 60 11.12 -4.08 -21.51
C ILE A 60 10.34 -2.78 -21.59
N VAL A 61 9.83 -2.31 -20.45
CA VAL A 61 9.26 -0.98 -20.30
C VAL A 61 10.13 -0.24 -19.31
N LEU A 62 10.76 0.84 -19.77
CA LEU A 62 11.55 1.74 -18.96
C LEU A 62 10.74 3.01 -18.74
N ARG A 63 10.70 3.49 -17.50
CA ARG A 63 10.08 4.76 -17.14
C ARG A 63 11.04 5.54 -16.25
N LEU A 64 11.32 6.78 -16.64
CA LEU A 64 11.98 7.75 -15.79
C LEU A 64 10.89 8.62 -15.19
N VAL A 65 10.85 8.69 -13.86
CA VAL A 65 9.95 9.58 -13.13
C VAL A 65 10.78 10.74 -12.61
N VAL A 66 10.41 11.95 -12.99
CA VAL A 66 10.94 13.17 -12.40
C VAL A 66 9.86 13.69 -11.45
N ASN A 67 10.20 13.83 -10.16
CA ASN A 67 9.27 14.33 -9.15
C ASN A 67 9.14 15.86 -9.21
N ALA A 68 8.80 16.38 -10.39
CA ALA A 68 8.56 17.79 -10.67
C ALA A 68 7.59 17.92 -11.85
N GLY A 69 6.79 18.98 -11.87
CA GLY A 69 5.83 19.26 -12.94
C GLY A 69 5.33 20.71 -12.88
N SER A 70 4.19 21.00 -13.51
CA SER A 70 3.67 22.37 -13.62
C SER A 70 3.26 23.01 -12.28
N ILE A 71 3.00 22.20 -11.24
CA ILE A 71 2.69 22.72 -9.89
C ILE A 71 3.89 23.47 -9.28
N GLN A 72 5.11 23.14 -9.72
CA GLN A 72 6.34 23.75 -9.27
C GLN A 72 6.80 24.92 -10.17
N GLU A 73 6.01 25.32 -11.17
CA GLU A 73 6.33 26.47 -12.03
C GLU A 73 6.04 27.80 -11.33
N ASP A 74 6.96 28.76 -11.47
CA ASP A 74 6.71 30.16 -11.16
C ASP A 74 5.88 30.86 -12.26
N ASN A 75 5.39 32.06 -11.97
CA ASN A 75 4.54 32.82 -12.91
C ASN A 75 5.22 33.12 -14.26
N ASP A 76 6.55 33.17 -14.30
CA ASP A 76 7.35 33.39 -15.50
C ASP A 76 7.82 32.08 -16.15
N GLN A 77 7.39 30.92 -15.65
CA GLN A 77 7.78 29.57 -16.11
C GLN A 77 6.60 28.74 -16.63
N LEU A 78 5.43 29.34 -16.82
CA LEU A 78 4.21 28.62 -17.16
C LEU A 78 4.35 27.81 -18.46
N GLY A 79 4.15 26.50 -18.34
CA GLY A 79 4.25 25.54 -19.45
C GLY A 79 5.66 25.02 -19.71
N LEU A 80 6.66 25.44 -18.94
CA LEU A 80 8.05 25.02 -19.13
C LEU A 80 8.27 23.53 -18.80
N ALA A 81 7.61 22.98 -17.78
CA ALA A 81 7.74 21.57 -17.44
C ALA A 81 7.28 20.66 -18.60
N HIS A 82 6.19 21.02 -19.27
CA HIS A 82 5.71 20.32 -20.46
C HIS A 82 6.62 20.58 -21.68
N LEU A 83 7.12 21.80 -21.85
CA LEU A 83 8.06 22.11 -22.93
C LEU A 83 9.35 21.27 -22.80
N ILE A 84 9.89 21.12 -21.60
CA ILE A 84 11.10 20.32 -21.35
C ILE A 84 10.86 18.84 -21.68
N GLU A 85 9.67 18.31 -21.36
CA GLU A 85 9.29 16.94 -21.75
C GLU A 85 9.32 16.75 -23.27
N HIS A 86 8.84 17.73 -24.03
CA HIS A 86 8.91 17.70 -25.50
C HIS A 86 10.30 17.89 -26.09
N MET A 87 11.28 18.37 -25.32
CA MET A 87 12.64 18.64 -25.82
C MET A 87 13.63 17.50 -25.61
N ALA A 88 13.22 16.47 -24.86
CA ALA A 88 14.03 15.29 -24.55
C ALA A 88 13.98 14.21 -25.64
#